data_AF-A0A924Y7J8-F1
#
_entry.id   AF-A0A924Y7J8-F1
#
_cell.length_a   1.000
_cell.length_b   1.000
_cell.length_c   1.000
_cell.angle_alpha   90.00
_cell.angle_beta   90.00
_cell.angle_gamma   90.00
#
_symmetry.space_group_name_H-M   'P 1'
#
loop_
_entity.id
_entity.type
_entity.pdbx_description
1 polymer ?
#
loop_
_entity_poly.entity_id
_entity_poly.type
_entity_poly.pdbx_seq_one_letter_code
_entity_poly.pdbx_strand_id
1 'polypeptide(L)' 'MKLVTFTQNGGAARVGALKDDQTVIDLNQANSRIPADMIEFLKAGISALELARTVIAGNH' A
#
# COMPACT_ATOMS: atom_id res chain seq x y z
N MET A 1 4.44 4.71 9.46
CA MET A 1 4.08 3.98 8.23
C MET A 1 5.26 4.07 7.29
N LYS A 2 5.81 2.93 6.86
CA LYS A 2 6.87 2.86 5.86
C LYS A 2 6.22 2.37 4.56
N LEU A 3 6.09 3.25 3.57
CA LEU A 3 5.58 2.89 2.24
C LEU A 3 6.73 2.38 1.39
N VAL A 4 6.47 1.33 0.62
CA VAL A 4 7.45 0.71 -0.27
C VAL A 4 6.82 0.47 -1.63
N THR A 5 7.63 0.50 -2.68
CA THR A 5 7.28 -0.08 -3.97
C THR A 5 7.85 -1.48 -4.02
N PHE A 6 7.04 -2.48 -4.35
CA PHE A 6 7.47 -3.86 -4.42
C PHE A 6 6.91 -4.54 -5.68
N THR A 7 7.53 -5.64 -6.09
CA THR A 7 7.03 -6.51 -7.15
C THR A 7 6.72 -7.89 -6.55
N GLN A 8 5.63 -8.51 -6.99
CA GLN A 8 5.26 -9.86 -6.58
C GLN A 8 5.36 -10.78 -7.79
N ASN A 9 6.16 -11.85 -7.69
CA ASN A 9 6.33 -12.86 -8.74
C ASN A 9 6.71 -12.29 -10.13
N GLY A 10 7.52 -11.23 -10.16
CA GLY A 10 7.90 -10.56 -11.42
C GLY A 10 6.78 -9.74 -12.08
N GLY A 11 5.67 -9.51 -11.36
CA GLY A 11 4.56 -8.67 -11.81
C GLY A 11 4.87 -7.17 -11.76
N ALA A 12 3.82 -6.37 -12.02
CA ALA A 12 3.91 -4.92 -11.98
C ALA A 12 4.36 -4.41 -10.59
N ALA A 13 5.07 -3.27 -10.58
CA ALA A 13 5.42 -2.58 -9.36
C ALA A 13 4.15 -2.04 -8.69
N ARG A 14 4.00 -2.29 -7.38
CA ARG A 14 2.83 -1.89 -6.60
C ARG A 14 3.24 -1.19 -5.31
N VAL A 15 2.34 -0.35 -4.79
CA VAL A 15 2.47 0.30 -3.49
C VAL A 15 2.11 -0.69 -2.38
N GLY A 16 3.01 -0.83 -1.43
CA GLY A 16 2.82 -1.62 -0.23
C GLY A 16 3.18 -0.84 1.02
N ALA A 17 2.80 -1.38 2.17
CA ALA A 17 3.25 -0.91 3.47
C ALA A 17 4.11 -1.98 4.15
N LEU A 18 5.30 -1.60 4.59
CA LEU A 18 6.18 -2.46 5.37
C LEU A 18 5.69 -2.49 6.83
N LYS A 19 5.33 -3.69 7.28
CA LYS A 19 4.90 -4.03 8.64
C LYS A 19 5.98 -4.91 9.29
N ASP A 20 6.37 -4.53 10.50
CA ASP A 20 7.33 -5.24 11.35
C ASP A 20 8.67 -5.56 10.63
N ASP A 21 9.04 -4.72 9.66
CA ASP A 21 10.25 -4.82 8.82
C ASP A 21 10.44 -6.14 8.04
N GLN A 22 9.42 -7.01 8.01
CA GLN A 22 9.49 -8.33 7.37
C GLN A 22 8.31 -8.61 6.44
N THR A 23 7.18 -7.95 6.66
CA THR A 23 5.96 -8.21 5.88
C THR A 23 5.58 -6.99 5.08
N VAL A 24 5.31 -7.17 3.79
CA VAL A 24 4.74 -6.12 2.94
C VAL A 24 3.25 -6.39 2.77
N ILE A 25 2.41 -5.44 3.16
CA ILE A 25 0.98 -5.45 2.89
C ILE A 25 0.77 -4.76 1.54
N ASP A 26 0.24 -5.48 0.55
CA ASP A 26 -0.24 -4.89 -0.70
C ASP A 26 -1.49 -4.04 -0.40
N LEU A 27 -1.36 -2.72 -0.49
CA LEU A 27 -2.42 -1.80 -0.08
C LEU A 27 -3.61 -1.82 -1.03
N ASN A 28 -3.37 -1.96 -2.34
CA ASN A 28 -4.43 -2.02 -3.33
C ASN A 28 -5.17 -3.36 -3.25
N GLN A 29 -4.48 -4.47 -2.98
CA GLN A 29 -5.12 -5.75 -2.74
C GLN A 29 -5.98 -5.73 -1.46
N ALA A 30 -5.48 -5.13 -0.38
CA ALA A 30 -6.23 -5.02 0.88
C ALA A 30 -7.43 -4.07 0.77
N ASN A 31 -7.34 -3.02 -0.06
CA ASN A 31 -8.43 -2.10 -0.33
C ASN A 31 -8.30 -1.54 -1.75
N SER A 32 -9.17 -1.97 -2.65
CA SER A 32 -9.14 -1.62 -4.08
C SER A 32 -9.35 -0.13 -4.37
N ARG A 33 -9.77 0.66 -3.38
CA ARG A 33 -9.85 2.14 -3.49
C ARG A 33 -8.50 2.83 -3.36
N ILE A 34 -7.47 2.14 -2.87
CA ILE A 34 -6.10 2.65 -2.80
C ILE A 34 -5.45 2.38 -4.16
N PRO A 35 -4.89 3.39 -4.87
CA PRO A 35 -4.21 3.16 -6.14
C PRO A 35 -3.05 2.15 -6.00
N ALA A 36 -2.85 1.30 -7.01
CA ALA A 36 -1.77 0.31 -7.00
C ALA A 36 -0.40 0.93 -7.27
N ASP A 37 -0.32 2.02 -8.02
CA ASP A 37 0.93 2.70 -8.37
C ASP A 37 1.29 3.78 -7.35
N MET A 38 2.59 3.96 -7.05
CA MET A 38 3.07 4.92 -6.06
C MET A 38 2.79 6.37 -6.46
N ILE A 39 2.90 6.70 -7.76
CA ILE A 39 2.65 8.07 -8.23
C ILE A 39 1.16 8.38 -8.14
N GLU A 40 0.30 7.46 -8.56
CA GLU A 40 -1.16 7.62 -8.42
C GLU A 40 -1.60 7.67 -6.96
N PHE A 41 -0.96 6.90 -6.07
CA PHE A 41 -1.16 6.98 -4.63
C PHE A 41 -0.83 8.37 -4.08
N LEU A 42 0.32 8.93 -4.45
CA LEU A 42 0.75 10.27 -4.00
C LEU A 42 -0.17 11.36 -4.55
N LYS A 43 -0.63 11.25 -5.81
CA LYS A 43 -1.60 12.17 -6.40
C LYS A 43 -2.94 12.16 -5.68
N ALA A 44 -3.39 10.99 -5.22
CA ALA A 44 -4.62 10.86 -4.43
C ALA A 44 -4.50 11.46 -3.01
N GLY A 45 -3.27 11.71 -2.54
CA GLY A 45 -2.99 12.51 -1.35
C GLY A 45 -3.58 11.93 -0.06
N ILE A 46 -4.18 12.82 0.76
CA ILE A 46 -4.66 12.50 2.11
C ILE A 46 -5.68 11.37 2.11
N SER A 47 -6.59 11.33 1.13
CA SER A 47 -7.63 10.30 1.04
C SER A 47 -7.04 8.89 0.92
N ALA A 48 -6.01 8.71 0.09
CA ALA A 48 -5.32 7.42 -0.04
C ALA A 48 -4.48 7.10 1.21
N LEU A 49 -3.87 8.12 1.81
CA LEU A 49 -3.07 7.96 3.03
C LEU A 49 -3.92 7.47 4.22
N GLU A 50 -5.12 8.03 4.42
CA GLU A 50 -6.04 7.61 5.47
C GLU A 50 -6.53 6.17 5.25
N LEU A 51 -6.89 5.81 4.02
CA LEU A 51 -7.24 4.43 3.69
C LEU A 51 -6.07 3.47 3.96
N ALA A 52 -4.85 3.83 3.58
CA ALA A 52 -3.66 3.02 3.88
C ALA A 52 -3.44 2.85 5.39
N ARG A 53 -3.65 3.90 6.19
CA ARG A 53 -3.58 3.81 7.66
C ARG A 53 -4.61 2.84 8.23
N THR A 54 -5.85 2.88 7.74
CA THR A 54 -6.90 1.96 8.19
C THR A 54 -6.55 0.50 7.87
N VAL A 55 -6.02 0.23 6.67
CA VAL A 55 -5.54 -1.10 6.28
C VAL A 55 -4.43 -1.58 7.21
N ILE A 56 -3.42 -0.75 7.48
CA ILE A 56 -2.27 -1.14 8.31
C ILE A 56 -2.69 -1.38 9.77
N ALA A 57 -3.61 -0.58 10.29
CA ALA A 57 -4.14 -0.74 11.65
C ALA A 57 -5.10 -1.95 11.78
N GLY A 58 -5.75 -2.35 10.69
CA GLY A 58 -6.87 -3.30 10.68
C GLY A 58 -6.52 -4.77 10.44
N ASN A 59 -5.26 -5.16 10.30
CA ASN A 59 -4.91 -6.58 10.12
C ASN A 59 -4.98 -7.35 11.46
N HIS A 60 -6.18 -7.87 11.75
CA HIS A 60 -6.45 -9.05 12.58
C HIS A 60 -6.23 -10.35 11.80
#